data_AF-A0A444XYR1-F1
#
_entry.id   AF-A0A444XYR1-F1
#
_cell.length_a   1.000
_cell.length_b   1.000
_cell.length_c   1.000
_cell.angle_alpha   90.00
_cell.angle_beta   90.00
_cell.angle_gamma   90.00
#
_symmetry.space_group_name_H-M   'P 1'
#
loop_
_entity.id
_entity.type
_entity.pdbx_description
1 polymer ?
#
loop_
_entity_poly.entity_id
_entity_poly.type
_entity_poly.pdbx_seq_one_letter_code
_entity_poly.pdbx_strand_id
1 'polypeptide(L)'
;MKGIRDGDDGTKEVTILTLVEKSTLSTLQRASLVEKSRQKPPERMRVLSDALKTSNYGSEPMLQNCEISISIGFTQVDGRVLPSPKVFLIMTWKVPEEYITKFDGSSILKRCSSNANF
;
A
#
# COMPACT_ATOMS: atom_id res chain seq x y z
N MET A 1 -63.68 14.76 -19.01
CA MET A 1 -62.82 14.78 -17.82
C MET A 1 -61.50 14.12 -18.18
N LYS A 2 -60.48 14.90 -18.55
CA LYS A 2 -59.16 14.38 -18.92
C LYS A 2 -58.16 15.10 -18.02
N GLY A 3 -57.57 14.35 -17.10
CA GLY A 3 -56.53 14.84 -16.19
C GLY A 3 -55.45 13.78 -16.14
N ILE A 4 -54.66 13.72 -17.22
CA ILE A 4 -53.40 12.97 -17.23
C ILE A 4 -52.42 13.85 -16.45
N ARG A 5 -52.02 13.39 -15.26
CA ARG A 5 -50.89 13.95 -14.54
C ARG A 5 -49.68 13.14 -14.97
N ASP A 6 -49.06 13.57 -16.06
CA ASP A 6 -47.70 13.16 -16.38
C ASP A 6 -46.80 13.83 -15.35
N GLY A 7 -46.42 13.06 -14.33
CA GLY A 7 -45.38 13.42 -13.39
C GLY A 7 -44.05 13.35 -14.12
N ASP A 8 -43.71 14.44 -14.80
CA ASP A 8 -42.36 14.78 -15.21
C ASP A 8 -41.52 14.86 -13.93
N ASP A 9 -40.92 13.74 -13.53
CA ASP A 9 -39.79 13.72 -12.62
C ASP A 9 -38.68 14.50 -13.32
N GLY A 10 -38.66 15.80 -13.05
CA GLY A 10 -37.72 16.78 -13.58
C GLY A 10 -36.30 16.56 -13.06
N THR A 11 -35.83 15.32 -13.07
CA THR A 11 -34.42 14.98 -13.01
C THR A 11 -33.77 15.52 -14.27
N LYS A 12 -33.40 16.80 -14.24
CA LYS A 12 -32.60 17.43 -15.29
C LYS A 12 -31.30 16.63 -15.41
N GLU A 13 -31.08 16.05 -16.58
CA GLU A 13 -29.83 15.38 -16.89
C GLU A 13 -28.70 16.41 -16.92
N VAL A 14 -28.01 16.57 -15.79
CA VAL A 14 -26.80 17.39 -15.70
C VAL A 14 -25.61 16.47 -15.93
N THR A 15 -25.03 16.56 -17.13
CA THR A 15 -23.77 15.88 -17.43
C THR A 15 -22.62 16.73 -16.89
N ILE A 16 -21.79 16.16 -16.00
CA ILE A 16 -20.58 16.82 -15.54
C ILE A 16 -19.57 16.85 -16.70
N LEU A 17 -19.26 18.04 -17.21
CA LEU A 17 -18.38 18.25 -18.37
C LEU A 17 -16.88 18.22 -18.01
N THR A 18 -16.52 18.20 -16.72
CA THR A 18 -15.15 18.34 -16.25
C THR A 18 -14.74 17.20 -15.31
N LEU A 19 -13.43 16.93 -15.28
CA LEU A 19 -12.83 16.03 -14.30
C LEU A 19 -12.93 16.67 -12.91
N VAL A 20 -13.74 16.07 -12.02
CA VAL A 20 -13.80 16.43 -10.60
C VAL A 20 -12.97 15.43 -9.81
N GLU A 21 -11.96 15.92 -9.09
CA GLU A 21 -11.20 15.10 -8.16
C GLU A 21 -12.00 14.88 -6.87
N LYS A 22 -12.22 13.61 -6.51
CA LYS A 22 -12.98 13.23 -5.31
C LYS A 22 -12.04 13.03 -4.13
N SER A 23 -12.22 13.82 -3.07
CA SER A 23 -11.35 13.82 -1.88
C SER A 23 -11.43 12.55 -1.02
N THR A 24 -12.53 11.78 -1.08
CA THR A 24 -12.68 10.52 -0.33
C THR A 24 -13.37 9.43 -1.13
N LEU A 25 -12.66 8.33 -1.39
CA LEU A 25 -13.21 7.11 -1.99
C LEU A 25 -13.76 6.18 -0.90
N SER A 26 -14.93 5.57 -1.11
CA SER A 26 -15.43 4.48 -0.25
C SER A 26 -14.58 3.22 -0.41
N THR A 27 -14.72 2.24 0.48
CA THR A 27 -13.93 0.99 0.48
C THR A 27 -14.04 0.23 -0.86
N LEU A 28 -15.24 0.11 -1.42
CA LEU A 28 -15.47 -0.53 -2.71
C LEU A 28 -14.86 0.28 -3.86
N GLN A 29 -14.95 1.61 -3.82
CA GLN A 29 -14.34 2.49 -4.83
C GLN A 29 -12.82 2.38 -4.80
N ARG A 30 -12.22 2.32 -3.60
CA ARG A 30 -10.78 2.08 -3.43
C ARG A 30 -10.36 0.73 -3.97
N ALA A 31 -11.09 -0.34 -3.65
CA ALA A 31 -10.79 -1.67 -4.15
C ALA A 31 -10.81 -1.72 -5.69
N SER A 32 -11.82 -1.12 -6.32
CA SER A 32 -11.90 -1.02 -7.79
C SER A 32 -10.74 -0.22 -8.38
N LEU A 33 -10.35 0.90 -7.74
CA LEU A 33 -9.22 1.71 -8.19
C LEU A 33 -7.89 0.97 -8.05
N VAL A 34 -7.67 0.26 -6.94
CA VAL A 34 -6.46 -0.54 -6.72
C VAL A 34 -6.34 -1.61 -7.80
N GLU A 35 -7.39 -2.40 -8.04
CA GLU A 35 -7.33 -3.45 -9.06
C GLU A 35 -7.09 -2.90 -10.48
N LYS A 36 -7.66 -1.74 -10.81
CA LYS A 36 -7.43 -1.09 -12.12
C LYS A 36 -6.07 -0.39 -12.25
N SER A 37 -5.49 0.08 -11.15
CA SER A 37 -4.20 0.77 -11.14
C SER A 37 -3.00 -0.17 -11.03
N ARG A 38 -3.23 -1.41 -10.58
CA ARG A 38 -2.22 -2.47 -10.54
C ARG A 38 -1.70 -2.77 -11.94
N GLN A 39 -0.47 -2.36 -12.19
CA GLN A 39 0.23 -2.62 -13.44
C GLN A 39 1.55 -3.33 -13.15
N LYS A 40 1.90 -4.29 -14.00
CA LYS A 40 3.20 -4.96 -13.89
C LYS A 40 4.31 -3.98 -14.35
N PRO A 41 5.52 -4.03 -13.75
CA PRO A 41 6.63 -3.17 -14.17
C PRO A 41 6.90 -3.11 -15.70
N PRO A 42 6.90 -4.21 -16.47
CA PRO A 42 7.11 -4.13 -17.92
C PRO A 42 5.98 -3.40 -18.66
N GLU A 43 4.73 -3.55 -18.21
CA GLU A 43 3.57 -2.88 -18.79
C GLU A 43 3.61 -1.37 -18.50
N ARG A 44 3.91 -1.01 -17.25
CA ARG A 44 4.19 0.37 -16.82
C ARG A 44 5.24 1.05 -17.70
N MET A 45 6.34 0.35 -18.01
CA MET A 45 7.41 0.90 -18.85
C MET A 45 6.96 1.16 -20.29
N ARG A 46 6.14 0.26 -20.87
CA ARG A 46 5.58 0.43 -22.22
C ARG A 46 4.66 1.63 -22.29
N VAL A 47 3.67 1.69 -21.39
CA VAL A 47 2.70 2.80 -21.31
C VAL A 47 3.42 4.14 -21.17
N LEU A 48 4.46 4.20 -20.34
CA LEU A 48 5.23 5.42 -20.13
C LEU A 48 6.09 5.78 -21.37
N SER A 49 6.72 4.79 -22.01
CA SER A 49 7.50 5.02 -23.25
C SER A 49 6.61 5.56 -24.36
N ASP A 50 5.41 5.02 -24.50
CA ASP A 50 4.46 5.45 -25.53
C ASP A 50 3.91 6.84 -25.20
N ALA A 51 3.59 7.13 -23.94
CA ALA A 51 3.17 8.47 -23.51
C ALA A 51 4.26 9.53 -23.75
N LEU A 52 5.53 9.22 -23.51
CA LEU A 52 6.64 10.14 -23.79
C LEU A 52 6.77 10.45 -25.28
N LYS A 53 6.55 9.44 -26.15
CA LYS A 53 6.56 9.63 -27.61
C LYS A 53 5.36 10.45 -28.08
N THR A 54 4.16 10.16 -27.59
CA THR A 54 2.93 10.85 -28.02
C THR A 54 2.86 12.29 -27.51
N SER A 55 3.44 12.58 -26.34
CA SER A 55 3.47 13.94 -25.79
C SER A 55 4.31 14.91 -26.62
N ASN A 56 5.29 14.41 -27.39
CA ASN A 56 6.12 15.18 -28.31
C ASN A 56 6.67 16.50 -27.72
N TYR A 57 7.29 16.43 -26.54
CA TYR A 57 7.83 17.58 -25.82
C TYR A 57 8.87 18.40 -26.62
N GLY A 58 9.51 17.79 -27.63
CA GLY A 58 10.44 18.50 -28.51
C GLY A 58 9.79 19.52 -29.44
N SER A 59 8.47 19.48 -29.63
CA SER A 59 7.71 20.47 -30.42
C SER A 59 6.96 21.48 -29.56
N GLU A 60 7.11 21.43 -28.24
CA GLU A 60 6.43 22.34 -27.34
C GLU A 60 7.16 23.71 -27.32
N PRO A 61 6.48 24.81 -27.69
CA PRO A 61 7.12 26.09 -27.90
C PRO A 61 7.70 26.71 -26.63
N MET A 62 7.10 26.48 -25.45
CA MET A 62 7.63 27.01 -24.19
C MET A 62 8.97 26.35 -23.82
N LEU A 63 9.12 25.04 -24.02
CA LEU A 63 10.34 24.28 -23.80
C LEU A 63 11.43 24.68 -24.80
N GLN A 64 11.07 24.84 -26.08
CA GLN A 64 12.01 25.31 -27.11
C GLN A 64 12.53 26.72 -26.81
N ASN A 65 11.64 27.64 -26.43
CA ASN A 65 12.02 29.00 -26.07
C ASN A 65 12.91 29.06 -24.82
N CYS A 66 12.80 28.07 -23.93
CA CYS A 66 13.68 27.92 -22.77
C CYS A 66 14.94 27.07 -23.05
N GLU A 67 15.16 26.65 -24.30
CA GLU A 67 16.25 25.73 -24.71
C GLU A 67 16.27 24.40 -23.92
N ILE A 68 15.11 23.93 -23.47
CA ILE A 68 14.97 22.68 -22.72
C ILE A 68 14.67 21.53 -23.70
N SER A 69 15.46 20.46 -23.61
CA SER A 69 15.20 19.21 -24.33
C SER A 69 14.91 18.07 -23.36
N ILE A 70 13.83 17.33 -23.59
CA ILE A 70 13.43 16.17 -22.79
C ILE A 70 13.68 14.91 -23.59
N SER A 71 14.50 14.01 -23.07
CA SER A 71 14.77 12.72 -23.70
C SER A 71 13.56 11.80 -23.65
N ILE A 72 13.28 11.09 -24.76
CA ILE A 72 12.16 10.15 -24.87
C ILE A 72 12.47 8.79 -24.22
N GLY A 73 13.75 8.50 -23.95
CA GLY A 73 14.21 7.25 -23.33
C GLY A 73 14.31 7.31 -21.81
N PHE A 74 14.34 6.14 -21.18
CA PHE A 74 14.65 6.01 -19.76
C PHE A 74 16.15 6.15 -19.50
N THR A 75 16.49 6.86 -18.43
CA THR A 75 17.88 6.93 -17.95
C THR A 75 18.29 5.60 -17.37
N GLN A 76 19.36 5.01 -17.90
CA GLN A 76 19.95 3.80 -17.36
C GLN A 76 20.74 4.12 -16.08
N VAL A 77 20.49 3.37 -15.01
CA VAL A 77 21.19 3.52 -13.74
C VAL A 77 21.83 2.19 -13.35
N ASP A 78 23.04 2.25 -12.80
CA ASP A 78 23.67 1.07 -12.23
C ASP A 78 23.19 0.86 -10.79
N GLY A 79 22.82 -0.38 -10.47
CA GLY A 79 22.18 -0.72 -9.21
C GLY A 79 22.81 -1.97 -8.60
N ARG A 80 22.96 -1.98 -7.28
CA ARG A 80 23.44 -3.16 -6.54
C ARG A 80 22.30 -3.86 -5.80
N VAL A 81 22.28 -5.18 -5.85
CA VAL A 81 21.35 -6.01 -5.07
C VAL A 81 22.01 -6.34 -3.74
N LEU A 82 21.40 -5.88 -2.64
CA LEU A 82 21.85 -6.22 -1.30
C LEU A 82 21.19 -7.52 -0.82
N PRO A 83 21.90 -8.34 -0.03
CA PRO A 83 21.30 -9.55 0.55
C PRO A 83 20.20 -9.17 1.55
N SER A 84 19.15 -9.99 1.58
CA SER A 84 18.05 -9.81 2.54
C SER A 84 18.57 -9.97 3.98
N PRO A 85 18.12 -9.13 4.94
CA PRO A 85 18.50 -9.30 6.33
C PRO A 85 18.00 -10.63 6.89
N LYS A 86 18.78 -11.23 7.81
CA LYS A 86 18.34 -12.41 8.56
C LYS A 86 17.27 -11.98 9.56
N VAL A 87 16.08 -12.55 9.46
CA VAL A 87 15.00 -12.33 10.43
C VAL A 87 15.22 -13.25 11.63
N PHE A 88 15.40 -12.69 12.82
CA PHE A 88 15.43 -13.44 14.07
C PHE A 88 14.00 -13.52 14.66
N LEU A 89 13.42 -14.72 14.67
CA LEU A 89 12.14 -14.98 15.34
C LEU A 89 12.42 -15.46 16.78
N ILE A 90 11.76 -14.84 17.76
CA ILE A 90 11.94 -15.16 19.19
C ILE A 90 11.53 -16.62 19.49
N MET A 91 10.72 -17.24 18.63
CA MET A 91 10.25 -18.62 18.76
C MET A 91 11.30 -19.69 18.42
N THR A 92 12.45 -19.33 17.83
CA THR A 92 13.54 -20.28 17.54
C THR A 92 14.66 -20.23 18.57
N TRP A 93 14.51 -19.47 19.66
CA TRP A 93 15.40 -19.58 20.81
C TRP A 93 15.09 -20.89 21.53
N LYS A 94 15.68 -21.99 21.04
CA LYS A 94 15.87 -23.18 21.87
C LYS A 94 16.67 -22.69 23.07
N VAL A 95 16.09 -22.75 24.26
CA VAL A 95 16.78 -22.49 25.53
C VAL A 95 17.69 -23.70 25.78
N PRO A 96 19.03 -23.56 25.79
CA PRO A 96 19.93 -24.63 26.18
C PRO A 96 19.50 -25.29 27.50
N GLU A 97 19.62 -26.61 27.52
CA GLU A 97 19.08 -27.49 28.57
C GLU A 97 19.78 -27.26 29.93
N GLU A 98 20.91 -26.56 29.92
CA GLU A 98 21.71 -26.18 31.08
C GLU A 98 21.07 -25.09 31.97
N TYR A 99 20.04 -24.39 31.51
CA TYR A 99 19.30 -23.40 32.33
C TYR A 99 17.99 -23.93 32.91
N ILE A 100 17.65 -25.20 32.67
CA ILE A 100 16.49 -25.84 33.28
C ILE A 100 16.89 -26.28 34.69
N THR A 101 16.80 -25.38 35.67
CA THR A 101 16.91 -25.76 37.07
C THR A 101 15.75 -26.69 37.41
N LYS A 102 16.05 -27.96 37.72
CA LYS A 102 15.08 -28.92 38.25
C LYS A 102 14.58 -28.38 39.59
N PHE A 103 13.37 -27.84 39.61
CA PHE A 103 12.70 -27.49 40.85
C PHE A 103 12.30 -28.79 41.56
N ASP A 104 13.12 -29.23 42.50
CA ASP A 104 12.77 -30.31 43.40
C ASP A 104 11.84 -29.74 44.47
N GLY A 105 10.54 -30.08 44.39
CA GLY A 105 9.51 -29.66 45.35
C GLY A 105 9.75 -30.06 46.81
N SER A 106 10.94 -30.58 47.15
CA SER A 106 11.40 -30.90 48.50
C SER A 106 11.49 -29.68 49.42
N SER A 107 11.60 -28.47 48.85
CA SER A 107 11.78 -27.24 49.62
C SER A 107 10.47 -26.59 50.12
N ILE A 108 9.28 -27.03 49.67
CA ILE A 108 8.01 -26.38 50.03
C ILE A 108 7.45 -26.88 51.39
N LEU A 109 7.85 -28.05 51.88
CA LEU A 109 7.23 -28.68 53.06
C LEU A 109 7.94 -28.45 54.42
N LYS A 110 8.77 -27.41 54.56
CA LYS A 110 9.49 -27.14 55.83
C LYS A 110 9.03 -25.93 56.64
N ARG A 111 7.81 -25.43 56.43
CA ARG A 111 7.26 -24.32 57.24
C ARG A 111 5.88 -24.62 57.81
N CYS A 112 5.78 -25.68 58.63
CA CYS A 112 4.70 -25.88 59.60
C CYS A 112 5.25 -26.57 60.86
N SER A 113 6.09 -25.90 61.65
CA SER A 113 6.32 -26.27 63.05
C SER A 113 7.07 -25.16 63.77
N SER A 114 6.31 -24.17 64.26
CA SER A 114 6.61 -23.40 65.47
C SER A 114 5.65 -22.22 65.53
N ASN A 115 4.45 -22.46 66.05
CA ASN A 115 3.91 -21.62 67.11
C ASN A 115 2.73 -22.35 67.77
N ALA A 116 3.06 -23.41 68.54
CA ALA A 116 2.19 -23.86 69.61
C ALA A 116 2.69 -23.15 70.87
N ASN A 117 2.03 -22.06 71.24
CA ASN A 117 2.04 -21.56 72.62
C ASN A 117 0.61 -21.14 72.93
N PHE A 118 0.10 -21.78 73.98
CA PHE A 118 -1.21 -21.68 74.60
C PHE A 118 -1.44 -20.29 75.22
#